data_AF-A0A949HUB5-F1
#
_entry.id   AF-A0A949HUB5-F1
#
_cell.length_a   1.000
_cell.length_b   1.000
_cell.length_c   1.000
_cell.angle_alpha   90.00
_cell.angle_beta   90.00
_cell.angle_gamma   90.00
#
_symmetry.space_group_name_H-M   'P 1'
#
loop_
_entity.id
_entity.type
_entity.pdbx_description
1 polymer ?
#
loop_
_entity_poly.entity_id
_entity_poly.type
_entity_poly.pdbx_seq_one_letter_code
_entity_poly.pdbx_strand_id
1 'polypeptide(L)'
;MIKKPLSGAELDDLVAGLHRLARNIWWTWDQDAQDLFQELSPRAWQNLYHNAAAILREVSDYELRVHLQDAPFAQRVRNVLASFQKYLAEENTWARRHAPELQKKPVAYFSAEFGFHESLPISAGGLGILAGDHAKSASDLGLGFVGVSLFYREGYFQQAIDMNNWQTEFYNLIHPENVPLEPVLDANGRRLRCTVEIGMHNVEFQAWRINVGRVPVYLMGANLPENEERFRDLTARVYGGDSTTRIMQEMLLGIGGIRLLRALGVEPSVYHMNEGHAAFLALELMREKMAAGKAFTDALQDTKACCIFTTHTPVEAGHDRFNPDLMRFAMQSYATRWPAPFQELLALGRVHPENPEEAFCMTVLALKLSRAANGVSELHGNVSRHMWQNLYPDLAEDKVPIGHVTNGIHLLGWMKGTVRQFWREKLLNNR
;
A
#
# COMPACT_ATOMS: atom_id res chain seq x y z
N MET A 1 21.08 -42.54 18.49
CA MET A 1 19.91 -43.02 17.71
C MET A 1 20.03 -42.47 16.31
N ILE A 2 20.08 -43.34 15.29
CA ILE A 2 20.04 -42.91 13.89
C ILE A 2 18.64 -42.33 13.67
N LYS A 3 18.53 -41.01 13.52
CA LYS A 3 17.25 -40.36 13.25
C LYS A 3 16.81 -40.79 11.85
N LYS A 4 15.56 -41.27 11.75
CA LYS A 4 14.96 -41.65 10.48
C LYS A 4 14.91 -40.39 9.59
N PRO A 5 15.41 -40.44 8.34
CA PRO A 5 15.32 -39.30 7.42
C PRO A 5 13.86 -38.96 7.16
N LEU A 6 13.59 -37.70 6.83
CA LEU A 6 12.26 -37.25 6.46
C LEU A 6 11.78 -38.01 5.22
N SER A 7 10.51 -38.37 5.21
CA SER A 7 9.87 -38.94 4.03
C SER A 7 9.77 -37.90 2.90
N GLY A 8 9.62 -38.36 1.65
CA GLY A 8 9.44 -37.46 0.51
C GLY A 8 8.25 -36.51 0.68
N ALA A 9 7.12 -37.01 1.18
CA ALA A 9 5.93 -36.20 1.46
C ALA A 9 6.19 -35.11 2.52
N GLU A 10 6.89 -35.44 3.61
CA GLU A 10 7.24 -34.44 4.62
C GLU A 10 8.18 -33.36 4.08
N LEU A 11 9.13 -33.72 3.21
CA LEU A 11 9.98 -32.74 2.55
C LEU A 11 9.17 -31.82 1.65
N ASP A 12 8.28 -32.37 0.82
CA ASP A 12 7.44 -31.60 -0.08
C ASP A 12 6.55 -30.60 0.69
N ASP A 13 5.98 -31.03 1.83
CA ASP A 13 5.18 -30.17 2.71
C ASP A 13 6.00 -29.02 3.32
N LEU A 14 7.23 -29.29 3.77
CA LEU A 14 8.12 -28.28 4.34
C LEU A 14 8.60 -27.28 3.29
N VAL A 15 8.98 -27.75 2.10
CA VAL A 15 9.38 -26.90 0.98
C VAL A 15 8.22 -25.99 0.57
N ALA A 16 7.02 -26.54 0.39
CA ALA A 16 5.82 -25.74 0.10
C ALA A 16 5.50 -24.75 1.24
N GLY A 17 5.72 -25.14 2.49
CA GLY A 17 5.62 -24.26 3.66
C GLY A 17 6.56 -23.05 3.58
N LEU A 18 7.84 -23.29 3.28
CA LEU A 18 8.85 -22.24 3.16
C LEU A 18 8.54 -21.27 2.02
N HIS A 19 8.11 -21.77 0.85
CA HIS A 19 7.70 -20.90 -0.26
C HIS A 19 6.49 -20.01 0.10
N ARG A 20 5.50 -20.56 0.81
CA ARG A 20 4.36 -19.77 1.31
C ARG A 20 4.80 -18.72 2.33
N LEU A 21 5.68 -19.08 3.26
CA LEU A 21 6.25 -18.15 4.24
C LEU A 21 7.01 -17.02 3.54
N ALA A 22 7.87 -17.34 2.56
CA ALA A 22 8.66 -16.35 1.83
C ALA A 22 7.81 -15.34 1.03
N ARG A 23 6.58 -15.72 0.62
CA ARG A 23 5.60 -14.86 -0.08
C ARG A 23 4.70 -14.06 0.87
N ASN A 24 4.92 -14.11 2.18
CA ASN A 24 4.21 -13.33 3.18
C ASN A 24 5.19 -12.58 4.07
N ILE A 25 5.14 -11.24 4.08
CA ILE A 25 6.15 -10.44 4.79
C ILE A 25 6.10 -10.55 6.31
N TRP A 26 5.21 -11.37 6.88
CA TRP A 26 5.21 -11.70 8.29
C TRP A 26 6.58 -12.17 8.81
N TRP A 27 7.36 -12.88 7.98
CA TRP A 27 8.72 -13.29 8.36
C TRP A 27 9.62 -12.10 8.73
N THR A 28 9.35 -10.89 8.22
CA THR A 28 10.18 -9.70 8.48
C THR A 28 10.11 -9.19 9.93
N TRP A 29 9.09 -9.57 10.70
CA TRP A 29 8.98 -9.25 12.13
C TRP A 29 9.00 -10.49 13.04
N ASP A 30 9.45 -11.62 12.49
CA ASP A 30 9.73 -12.85 13.23
C ASP A 30 11.22 -13.23 13.09
N GLN A 31 11.95 -13.25 14.21
CA GLN A 31 13.40 -13.46 14.19
C GLN A 31 13.76 -14.88 13.77
N ASP A 32 13.03 -15.89 14.26
CA ASP A 32 13.30 -17.28 13.94
C ASP A 32 13.10 -17.52 12.43
N ALA A 33 12.09 -16.90 11.82
CA ALA A 33 11.89 -16.94 10.38
C ALA A 33 13.05 -16.30 9.59
N GLN A 34 13.58 -15.16 10.03
CA GLN A 34 14.73 -14.51 9.39
C GLN A 34 15.98 -15.38 9.48
N ASP A 35 16.24 -15.97 10.65
CA ASP A 35 17.40 -16.81 10.89
C ASP A 35 17.39 -18.06 10.00
N LEU A 36 16.21 -18.65 9.75
CA LEU A 36 16.07 -19.77 8.81
C LEU A 36 16.51 -19.41 7.39
N PHE A 37 16.06 -18.27 6.85
CA PHE A 37 16.44 -17.86 5.49
C PHE A 37 17.91 -17.44 5.42
N GLN A 38 18.44 -16.81 6.47
CA GLN A 38 19.86 -16.47 6.55
C GLN A 38 20.75 -17.72 6.56
N GLU A 39 20.38 -18.78 7.29
CA GLU A 39 21.16 -20.00 7.42
C GLU A 39 21.28 -20.78 6.10
N LEU A 40 20.27 -20.71 5.22
CA LEU A 40 20.30 -21.34 3.91
C LEU A 40 21.44 -20.81 3.02
N SER A 41 21.72 -19.51 3.08
CA SER A 41 22.86 -18.91 2.39
C SER A 41 23.21 -17.55 3.00
N PRO A 42 24.14 -17.48 3.98
CA PRO A 42 24.45 -16.24 4.69
C PRO A 42 24.99 -15.13 3.78
N ARG A 43 25.76 -15.51 2.74
CA ARG A 43 26.31 -14.56 1.77
C ARG A 43 25.23 -14.05 0.83
N ALA A 44 24.37 -14.92 0.30
CA ALA A 44 23.28 -14.49 -0.56
C ALA A 44 22.28 -13.64 0.21
N TRP A 45 22.01 -13.95 1.48
CA TRP A 45 21.13 -13.16 2.35
C TRP A 45 21.52 -11.69 2.40
N GLN A 46 22.81 -11.38 2.61
CA GLN A 46 23.30 -10.00 2.62
C GLN A 46 23.25 -9.36 1.23
N ASN A 47 23.62 -10.09 0.19
CA ASN A 47 23.69 -9.56 -1.19
C ASN A 47 22.33 -9.35 -1.84
N LEU A 48 21.30 -10.05 -1.35
CA LEU A 48 19.93 -10.02 -1.86
C LEU A 48 19.00 -9.19 -0.98
N TYR A 49 19.55 -8.28 -0.16
CA TYR A 49 18.77 -7.38 0.71
C TYR A 49 17.78 -8.16 1.58
N HIS A 50 18.29 -9.23 2.20
CA HIS A 50 17.58 -10.03 3.19
C HIS A 50 16.25 -10.56 2.66
N ASN A 51 16.20 -10.92 1.37
CA ASN A 51 14.97 -11.30 0.69
C ASN A 51 14.77 -12.82 0.69
N ALA A 52 13.86 -13.30 1.54
CA ALA A 52 13.49 -14.71 1.64
C ALA A 52 13.05 -15.33 0.30
N ALA A 53 12.30 -14.58 -0.53
CA ALA A 53 11.83 -15.08 -1.82
C ALA A 53 12.99 -15.22 -2.83
N ALA A 54 13.99 -14.34 -2.76
CA ALA A 54 15.19 -14.45 -3.59
C ALA A 54 16.11 -15.59 -3.11
N ILE A 55 16.24 -15.81 -1.80
CA ILE A 55 17.01 -16.94 -1.24
C ILE A 55 16.49 -18.28 -1.73
N LEU A 56 15.17 -18.50 -1.66
CA LEU A 56 14.57 -19.76 -2.11
C LEU A 56 14.64 -19.98 -3.64
N ARG A 57 15.08 -18.98 -4.39
CA ARG A 57 15.38 -19.11 -5.82
C ARG A 57 16.85 -19.36 -6.11
N GLU A 58 17.71 -18.82 -5.27
CA GLU A 58 19.16 -19.03 -5.36
C GLU A 58 19.55 -20.44 -4.90
N VAL A 59 18.92 -20.92 -3.84
CA VAL A 59 19.13 -22.27 -3.31
C VAL A 59 18.37 -23.27 -4.18
N SER A 60 19.07 -24.26 -4.72
CA SER A 60 18.43 -25.31 -5.51
C SER A 60 17.48 -26.16 -4.67
N ASP A 61 16.46 -26.74 -5.29
CA ASP A 61 15.54 -27.67 -4.60
C ASP A 61 16.29 -28.85 -3.95
N TYR A 62 17.36 -29.32 -4.60
CA TYR A 62 18.24 -30.34 -4.05
C TYR A 62 18.94 -29.88 -2.75
N GLU A 63 19.58 -28.71 -2.76
CA GLU A 63 20.25 -28.16 -1.58
C GLU A 63 19.26 -27.91 -0.44
N LEU A 64 18.09 -27.33 -0.73
CA LEU A 64 17.05 -27.10 0.26
C LEU A 64 16.60 -28.42 0.91
N ARG A 65 16.37 -29.47 0.11
CA ARG A 65 16.02 -30.81 0.62
C ARG A 65 17.14 -31.42 1.46
N VAL A 66 18.41 -31.20 1.11
CA VAL A 66 19.57 -31.65 1.91
C VAL A 66 19.59 -30.92 3.26
N HIS A 67 19.40 -29.60 3.29
CA HIS A 67 19.27 -28.85 4.55
C HIS A 67 18.12 -29.36 5.43
N LEU A 68 16.97 -29.67 4.82
CA LEU A 68 15.82 -30.22 5.54
C LEU A 68 16.03 -31.65 6.07
N GLN A 69 17.06 -32.38 5.63
CA GLN A 69 17.44 -33.66 6.25
C GLN A 69 18.24 -33.48 7.56
N ASP A 70 18.76 -32.27 7.82
CA ASP A 70 19.31 -31.95 9.13
C ASP A 70 18.18 -31.77 10.16
N ALA A 71 18.12 -32.68 11.14
CA ALA A 71 16.99 -32.75 12.05
C ALA A 71 16.81 -31.48 12.94
N PRO A 72 17.86 -30.84 13.47
CA PRO A 72 17.76 -29.53 14.11
C PRO A 72 17.16 -28.46 13.20
N PHE A 73 17.66 -28.30 11.97
CA PHE A 73 17.13 -27.32 11.01
C PHE A 73 15.66 -27.60 10.69
N ALA A 74 15.31 -28.84 10.33
CA ALA A 74 13.95 -29.26 10.03
C ALA A 74 12.97 -28.99 11.19
N GLN A 75 13.40 -29.20 12.43
CA GLN A 75 12.59 -28.91 13.60
C GLN A 75 12.34 -27.40 13.76
N ARG A 76 13.35 -26.55 13.52
CA ARG A 76 13.16 -25.09 13.52
C ARG A 76 12.18 -24.65 12.43
N VAL A 77 12.32 -25.21 11.21
CA VAL A 77 11.37 -24.96 10.12
C VAL A 77 9.94 -25.33 10.52
N ARG A 78 9.72 -26.53 11.10
CA ARG A 78 8.40 -26.95 11.60
C ARG A 78 7.84 -25.96 12.63
N ASN A 79 8.66 -25.51 13.57
CA ASN A 79 8.23 -24.57 14.62
C ASN A 79 7.82 -23.21 14.06
N VAL A 80 8.61 -22.66 13.12
CA VAL A 80 8.30 -21.39 12.45
C VAL A 80 7.04 -21.50 11.61
N LEU A 81 6.90 -22.56 10.80
CA LEU A 81 5.70 -22.79 10.00
C LEU A 81 4.46 -22.97 10.87
N ALA A 82 4.55 -23.70 11.99
CA ALA A 82 3.46 -23.82 12.95
C ALA A 82 3.09 -22.46 13.59
N SER A 83 4.09 -21.63 13.90
CA SER A 83 3.87 -20.29 14.47
C SER A 83 3.21 -19.34 13.46
N PHE A 84 3.65 -19.39 12.21
CA PHE A 84 3.06 -18.65 11.10
C PHE A 84 1.61 -19.09 10.84
N GLN A 85 1.34 -20.39 10.78
CA GLN A 85 -0.02 -20.92 10.63
C GLN A 85 -0.91 -20.53 11.82
N LYS A 86 -0.40 -20.65 13.05
CA LYS A 86 -1.12 -20.22 14.25
C LYS A 86 -1.44 -18.73 14.20
N TYR A 87 -0.50 -17.89 13.76
CA TYR A 87 -0.75 -16.48 13.56
C TYR A 87 -1.90 -16.31 12.56
N LEU A 88 -1.79 -16.82 11.34
CA LEU A 88 -2.83 -16.62 10.31
C LEU A 88 -4.21 -17.16 10.73
N ALA A 89 -4.27 -18.28 11.44
CA ALA A 89 -5.51 -18.93 11.85
C ALA A 89 -6.10 -18.39 13.17
N GLU A 90 -5.41 -17.51 13.89
CA GLU A 90 -5.91 -16.95 15.15
C GLU A 90 -7.21 -16.17 14.93
N GLU A 91 -8.28 -16.65 15.55
CA GLU A 91 -9.60 -16.03 15.48
C GLU A 91 -9.82 -15.04 16.63
N ASN A 92 -9.10 -15.19 17.74
CA ASN A 92 -9.32 -14.42 18.95
C ASN A 92 -8.57 -13.07 18.96
N THR A 93 -8.67 -12.33 17.85
CA THR A 93 -8.00 -11.04 17.67
C THR A 93 -8.80 -9.89 18.26
N TRP A 94 -8.15 -8.74 18.48
CA TRP A 94 -8.81 -7.54 18.99
C TRP A 94 -9.97 -7.12 18.06
N ALA A 95 -9.74 -7.11 16.75
CA ALA A 95 -10.75 -6.70 15.78
C ALA A 95 -11.96 -7.62 15.75
N ARG A 96 -11.80 -8.94 15.94
CA ARG A 96 -12.95 -9.84 15.96
C ARG A 96 -13.87 -9.60 17.18
N ARG A 97 -13.29 -9.13 18.29
CA ARG A 97 -14.05 -8.78 19.51
C ARG A 97 -14.67 -7.39 19.45
N HIS A 98 -13.99 -6.41 18.84
CA HIS A 98 -14.33 -5.00 18.95
C HIS A 98 -14.76 -4.32 17.64
N ALA A 99 -14.47 -4.92 16.48
CA ALA A 99 -14.81 -4.39 15.16
C ALA A 99 -15.13 -5.50 14.14
N PRO A 100 -16.03 -6.46 14.45
CA PRO A 100 -16.35 -7.58 13.56
C PRO A 100 -16.92 -7.13 12.20
N GLU A 101 -17.53 -5.95 12.13
CA GLU A 101 -18.08 -5.38 10.89
C GLU A 101 -16.98 -5.10 9.86
N LEU A 102 -15.79 -4.69 10.32
CA LEU A 102 -14.64 -4.45 9.45
C LEU A 102 -14.12 -5.74 8.82
N GLN A 103 -14.37 -6.93 9.41
CA GLN A 103 -14.04 -8.20 8.75
C GLN A 103 -14.86 -8.42 7.49
N LYS A 104 -16.14 -8.05 7.52
CA LYS A 104 -17.06 -8.24 6.40
C LYS A 104 -16.87 -7.16 5.33
N LYS A 105 -16.66 -5.91 5.77
CA LYS A 105 -16.47 -4.75 4.91
C LYS A 105 -15.21 -3.99 5.34
N PRO A 106 -14.05 -4.30 4.75
CA PRO A 106 -12.76 -3.82 5.23
C PRO A 106 -12.60 -2.31 5.10
N VAL A 107 -11.57 -1.77 5.74
CA VAL A 107 -11.03 -0.46 5.42
C VAL A 107 -10.15 -0.60 4.18
N ALA A 108 -10.40 0.17 3.13
CA ALA A 108 -9.50 0.28 2.00
C ALA A 108 -8.57 1.48 2.19
N TYR A 109 -7.28 1.20 2.35
CA TYR A 109 -6.25 2.19 2.60
C TYR A 109 -5.44 2.44 1.32
N PHE A 110 -5.65 3.61 0.73
CA PHE A 110 -4.96 4.03 -0.49
C PHE A 110 -3.79 4.91 -0.13
N SER A 111 -2.62 4.56 -0.64
CA SER A 111 -1.38 5.32 -0.45
C SER A 111 -0.60 5.31 -1.76
N ALA A 112 0.14 6.38 -2.03
CA ALA A 112 1.06 6.39 -3.18
C ALA A 112 2.14 5.32 -3.03
N GLU A 113 2.59 5.07 -1.79
CA GLU A 113 3.65 4.13 -1.46
C GLU A 113 3.34 3.31 -0.20
N PHE A 114 3.95 2.13 -0.11
CA PHE A 114 4.01 1.31 1.10
C PHE A 114 5.45 0.84 1.34
N GLY A 115 5.97 1.08 2.54
CA GLY A 115 7.30 0.69 2.98
C GLY A 115 7.20 -0.49 3.94
N PHE A 116 7.52 -1.69 3.47
CA PHE A 116 7.39 -2.92 4.25
C PHE A 116 8.71 -3.42 4.82
N HIS A 117 9.67 -3.61 3.92
CA HIS A 117 10.98 -4.20 4.13
C HIS A 117 11.84 -3.93 2.89
N GLU A 118 13.16 -3.90 3.04
CA GLU A 118 14.13 -3.62 1.95
C GLU A 118 14.08 -4.63 0.78
N SER A 119 13.50 -5.80 1.01
CA SER A 119 13.23 -6.81 -0.02
C SER A 119 12.20 -6.35 -1.07
N LEU A 120 11.47 -5.27 -0.81
CA LEU A 120 10.56 -4.63 -1.77
C LEU A 120 10.67 -3.10 -1.68
N PRO A 121 11.66 -2.48 -2.37
CA PRO A 121 11.98 -1.06 -2.22
C PRO A 121 11.05 -0.15 -3.03
N ILE A 122 9.76 -0.14 -2.71
CA ILE A 122 8.71 0.64 -3.41
C ILE A 122 8.24 1.88 -2.64
N SER A 123 9.06 2.35 -1.68
CA SER A 123 8.78 3.50 -0.81
C SER A 123 9.98 4.41 -0.77
N ALA A 124 9.74 5.71 -0.83
CA ALA A 124 10.77 6.76 -0.76
C ALA A 124 10.91 7.35 0.64
N GLY A 125 9.87 7.36 1.48
CA GLY A 125 9.95 8.02 2.77
C GLY A 125 8.95 7.59 3.83
N GLY A 126 8.73 8.48 4.81
CA GLY A 126 7.93 8.21 6.01
C GLY A 126 6.45 7.94 5.73
N LEU A 127 5.89 8.47 4.64
CA LEU A 127 4.50 8.23 4.23
C LEU A 127 4.27 6.73 3.98
N GLY A 128 5.14 6.11 3.17
CA GLY A 128 5.06 4.68 2.88
C GLY A 128 5.41 3.81 4.08
N ILE A 129 6.42 4.18 4.88
CA ILE A 129 6.77 3.46 6.11
C ILE A 129 5.56 3.39 7.06
N LEU A 130 4.86 4.51 7.27
CA LEU A 130 3.65 4.52 8.08
C LEU A 130 2.55 3.62 7.49
N ALA A 131 2.34 3.67 6.17
CA ALA A 131 1.35 2.82 5.50
C ALA A 131 1.68 1.32 5.69
N GLY A 132 2.96 0.96 5.65
CA GLY A 132 3.45 -0.39 5.96
C GLY A 132 3.18 -0.79 7.41
N ASP A 133 3.47 0.09 8.36
CA ASP A 133 3.24 -0.16 9.78
C ASP A 133 1.75 -0.21 10.15
N HIS A 134 0.91 0.56 9.46
CA HIS A 134 -0.55 0.40 9.52
C HIS A 134 -0.98 -0.98 9.05
N ALA A 135 -0.47 -1.47 7.91
CA ALA A 135 -0.80 -2.80 7.41
C ALA A 135 -0.33 -3.92 8.36
N LYS A 136 0.89 -3.81 8.93
CA LYS A 136 1.41 -4.77 9.91
C LYS A 136 0.58 -4.77 11.20
N SER A 137 0.25 -3.59 11.72
CA SER A 137 -0.57 -3.44 12.93
C SER A 137 -2.01 -3.90 12.71
N ALA A 138 -2.59 -3.58 11.55
CA ALA A 138 -3.89 -4.09 11.14
C ALA A 138 -3.90 -5.61 11.06
N SER A 139 -2.83 -6.20 10.51
CA SER A 139 -2.65 -7.64 10.51
C SER A 139 -2.63 -8.20 11.93
N ASP A 140 -1.80 -7.67 12.84
CA ASP A 140 -1.70 -8.15 14.23
C ASP A 140 -3.01 -8.06 15.00
N LEU A 141 -3.73 -6.95 14.86
CA LEU A 141 -5.05 -6.73 15.45
C LEU A 141 -6.14 -7.56 14.77
N GLY A 142 -5.83 -8.17 13.62
CA GLY A 142 -6.75 -8.89 12.78
C GLY A 142 -7.82 -8.01 12.17
N LEU A 143 -7.56 -6.71 11.94
CA LEU A 143 -8.49 -5.76 11.33
C LEU A 143 -8.73 -6.08 9.85
N GLY A 144 -9.98 -6.03 9.40
CA GLY A 144 -10.27 -6.09 7.97
C GLY A 144 -9.75 -4.85 7.28
N PHE A 145 -8.68 -5.03 6.51
CA PHE A 145 -7.91 -3.98 5.88
C PHE A 145 -7.43 -4.46 4.52
N VAL A 146 -7.50 -3.59 3.52
CA VAL A 146 -6.94 -3.81 2.19
C VAL A 146 -6.13 -2.59 1.77
N GLY A 147 -4.85 -2.78 1.44
CA GLY A 147 -4.03 -1.70 0.90
C GLY A 147 -4.11 -1.62 -0.61
N VAL A 148 -4.04 -0.41 -1.17
CA VAL A 148 -3.96 -0.19 -2.63
C VAL A 148 -2.88 0.86 -2.92
N SER A 149 -1.98 0.52 -3.86
CA SER A 149 -0.85 1.35 -4.26
C SER A 149 -0.44 1.04 -5.70
N LEU A 150 0.49 1.83 -6.24
CA LEU A 150 1.17 1.51 -7.49
C LEU A 150 2.36 0.57 -7.25
N PHE A 151 2.66 -0.28 -8.25
CA PHE A 151 3.86 -1.12 -8.27
C PHE A 151 4.95 -0.42 -9.06
N TYR A 152 5.75 0.41 -8.38
CA TYR A 152 6.89 1.08 -9.00
C TYR A 152 8.00 0.08 -9.32
N ARG A 153 8.15 -0.27 -10.60
CA ARG A 153 9.06 -1.31 -11.07
C ARG A 153 10.53 -0.96 -10.87
N GLU A 154 10.88 0.31 -10.79
CA GLU A 154 12.24 0.77 -10.47
C GLU A 154 12.36 1.24 -9.01
N GLY A 155 11.27 1.14 -8.24
CA GLY A 155 11.23 1.56 -6.85
C GLY A 155 11.54 3.05 -6.67
N TYR A 156 12.24 3.33 -5.57
CA TYR A 156 13.03 4.55 -5.41
C TYR A 156 14.49 4.30 -5.83
N PHE A 157 15.31 5.34 -5.95
CA PHE A 157 16.71 5.15 -6.33
C PHE A 157 17.53 4.52 -5.20
N GLN A 158 18.52 3.72 -5.58
CA GLN A 158 19.63 3.36 -4.71
C GLN A 158 20.67 4.47 -4.74
N GLN A 159 20.96 5.01 -3.57
CA GLN A 159 21.95 6.07 -3.39
C GLN A 159 23.36 5.45 -3.36
N ALA A 160 24.27 6.01 -4.16
CA ALA A 160 25.70 5.80 -3.97
C ALA A 160 26.43 7.15 -3.92
N ILE A 161 27.56 7.18 -3.23
CA ILE A 161 28.43 8.35 -3.16
C ILE A 161 29.66 8.06 -4.02
N ASP A 162 29.91 8.91 -5.01
CA ASP A 162 31.03 8.76 -5.92
C ASP A 162 32.36 9.24 -5.28
N MET A 163 33.46 9.10 -6.02
CA MET A 163 34.80 9.50 -5.56
C MET A 163 34.94 11.01 -5.29
N ASN A 164 34.00 11.82 -5.78
CA ASN A 164 33.97 13.28 -5.60
C ASN A 164 33.02 13.70 -4.47
N ASN A 165 32.50 12.74 -3.68
CA ASN A 165 31.47 12.95 -2.66
C ASN A 165 30.13 13.46 -3.20
N TRP A 166 29.84 13.21 -4.49
CA TRP A 166 28.54 13.50 -5.08
C TRP A 166 27.62 12.29 -4.97
N GLN A 167 26.35 12.56 -4.71
CA GLN A 167 25.30 11.56 -4.83
C GLN A 167 25.15 11.15 -6.30
N THR A 168 25.03 9.84 -6.50
CA THR A 168 24.66 9.18 -7.75
C THR A 168 23.51 8.21 -7.50
N GLU A 169 22.71 7.99 -8.52
CA GLU A 169 21.42 7.31 -8.42
C GLU A 169 21.37 6.10 -9.33
N PHE A 170 21.02 4.95 -8.76
CA PHE A 170 20.86 3.70 -9.49
C PHE A 170 19.43 3.20 -9.38
N TYR A 171 18.83 2.83 -10.51
CA TYR A 171 17.47 2.32 -10.58
C TYR A 171 17.51 0.87 -11.02
N ASN A 172 17.24 -0.03 -10.07
CA ASN A 172 17.22 -1.46 -10.35
C ASN A 172 15.80 -1.92 -10.62
N LEU A 173 15.62 -2.66 -11.72
CA LEU A 173 14.33 -3.20 -12.07
C LEU A 173 13.94 -4.30 -11.07
N ILE A 174 12.81 -4.09 -10.38
CA ILE A 174 12.18 -5.08 -9.53
C ILE A 174 11.45 -6.09 -10.42
N HIS A 175 11.88 -7.32 -10.28
CA HIS A 175 11.31 -8.50 -10.91
C HIS A 175 10.27 -9.11 -9.96
N PRO A 176 8.95 -9.06 -10.23
CA PRO A 176 7.91 -9.57 -9.32
C PRO A 176 8.10 -11.04 -8.89
N GLU A 177 8.78 -11.82 -9.73
CA GLU A 177 9.14 -13.21 -9.46
C GLU A 177 10.21 -13.37 -8.36
N ASN A 178 11.01 -12.33 -8.06
CA ASN A 178 12.09 -12.30 -7.07
C ASN A 178 11.68 -11.68 -5.72
N VAL A 179 10.47 -11.14 -5.60
CA VAL A 179 9.98 -10.44 -4.42
C VAL A 179 8.75 -11.14 -3.84
N PRO A 180 8.30 -10.83 -2.61
CA PRO A 180 7.15 -11.49 -1.97
C PRO A 180 5.79 -11.08 -2.58
N LEU A 181 5.67 -11.11 -3.91
CA LEU A 181 4.48 -10.72 -4.66
C LEU A 181 3.84 -11.92 -5.36
N GLU A 182 2.51 -11.96 -5.40
CA GLU A 182 1.75 -12.96 -6.15
C GLU A 182 0.93 -12.28 -7.25
N PRO A 183 0.78 -12.90 -8.44
CA PRO A 183 -0.18 -12.45 -9.43
C PRO A 183 -1.59 -12.31 -8.85
N VAL A 184 -2.28 -11.23 -9.16
CA VAL A 184 -3.75 -11.25 -9.03
C VAL A 184 -4.32 -11.93 -10.27
N LEU A 185 -5.12 -12.97 -10.05
CA LEU A 185 -5.74 -13.78 -11.09
C LEU A 185 -7.25 -13.59 -11.12
N ASP A 186 -7.85 -13.72 -12.30
CA ASP A 186 -9.29 -13.80 -12.49
C ASP A 186 -9.84 -15.20 -12.15
N ALA A 187 -11.16 -15.38 -12.29
CA ALA A 187 -11.83 -16.65 -12.04
C ALA A 187 -11.36 -17.81 -12.96
N ASN A 188 -10.70 -17.50 -14.08
CA ASN A 188 -10.16 -18.48 -15.03
C ASN A 188 -8.66 -18.75 -14.81
N GLY A 189 -8.06 -18.20 -13.76
CA GLY A 189 -6.62 -18.33 -13.47
C GLY A 189 -5.72 -17.49 -14.37
N ARG A 190 -6.27 -16.52 -15.13
CA ARG A 190 -5.49 -15.59 -15.97
C ARG A 190 -5.19 -14.32 -15.19
N ARG A 191 -4.18 -13.54 -15.62
CA ARG A 191 -3.89 -12.23 -15.00
C ARG A 191 -5.14 -11.35 -15.02
N LEU A 192 -5.55 -10.84 -13.87
CA LEU A 192 -6.66 -9.89 -13.80
C LEU A 192 -6.24 -8.59 -14.49
N ARG A 193 -6.97 -8.21 -15.54
CA ARG A 193 -6.77 -6.97 -16.30
C ARG A 193 -7.87 -5.98 -15.97
N CYS A 194 -7.49 -4.73 -15.71
CA CYS A 194 -8.39 -3.61 -15.47
C CYS A 194 -7.96 -2.44 -16.35
N THR A 195 -8.85 -1.45 -16.52
CA THR A 195 -8.61 -0.30 -17.37
C THR A 195 -9.00 0.98 -16.67
N VAL A 196 -8.21 2.05 -16.85
CA VAL A 196 -8.54 3.42 -16.46
C VAL A 196 -8.45 4.33 -17.69
N GLU A 197 -9.39 5.26 -17.84
CA GLU A 197 -9.32 6.25 -18.91
C GLU A 197 -8.42 7.42 -18.48
N ILE A 198 -7.35 7.66 -19.24
CA ILE A 198 -6.42 8.78 -19.03
C ILE A 198 -6.21 9.48 -20.36
N GLY A 199 -6.51 10.77 -20.41
CA GLY A 199 -6.58 11.53 -21.65
C GLY A 199 -7.64 10.95 -22.58
N MET A 200 -7.24 10.69 -23.82
CA MET A 200 -8.05 9.98 -24.81
C MET A 200 -7.82 8.46 -24.81
N HIS A 201 -6.98 7.93 -23.92
CA HIS A 201 -6.51 6.55 -23.97
C HIS A 201 -7.13 5.69 -22.87
N ASN A 202 -7.34 4.41 -23.19
CA ASN A 202 -7.63 3.36 -22.22
C ASN A 202 -6.30 2.77 -21.76
N VAL A 203 -5.89 3.06 -20.53
CA VAL A 203 -4.66 2.52 -19.94
C VAL A 203 -5.00 1.24 -19.21
N GLU A 204 -4.43 0.13 -19.68
CA GLU A 204 -4.58 -1.15 -19.03
C GLU A 204 -3.61 -1.30 -17.85
N PHE A 205 -4.01 -2.03 -16.83
CA PHE A 205 -3.13 -2.39 -15.73
C PHE A 205 -3.49 -3.77 -15.19
N GLN A 206 -2.51 -4.36 -14.52
CA GLN A 206 -2.65 -5.59 -13.75
C GLN A 206 -2.21 -5.35 -12.31
N ALA A 207 -2.57 -6.26 -11.41
CA ALA A 207 -2.22 -6.15 -10.01
C ALA A 207 -1.38 -7.33 -9.52
N TRP A 208 -0.56 -7.04 -8.51
CA TRP A 208 0.12 -8.03 -7.68
C TRP A 208 -0.38 -7.87 -6.25
N ARG A 209 -0.47 -8.99 -5.54
CA ARG A 209 -0.81 -9.02 -4.12
C ARG A 209 0.45 -9.29 -3.31
N ILE A 210 0.68 -8.47 -2.29
CA ILE A 210 1.59 -8.79 -1.18
C ILE A 210 0.75 -9.16 0.04
N ASN A 211 1.16 -10.21 0.75
CA ASN A 211 0.53 -10.60 2.00
C ASN A 211 1.32 -10.01 3.17
N VAL A 212 0.69 -9.09 3.90
CA VAL A 212 1.20 -8.49 5.13
C VAL A 212 0.57 -9.21 6.30
N GLY A 213 1.11 -10.38 6.65
CA GLY A 213 0.44 -11.29 7.57
C GLY A 213 -0.95 -11.67 7.03
N ARG A 214 -2.01 -11.19 7.67
CA ARG A 214 -3.42 -11.41 7.30
C ARG A 214 -3.94 -10.39 6.28
N VAL A 215 -3.25 -9.26 6.12
CA VAL A 215 -3.71 -8.12 5.32
C VAL A 215 -3.21 -8.23 3.87
N PRO A 216 -4.11 -8.21 2.86
CA PRO A 216 -3.70 -8.07 1.47
C PRO A 216 -3.41 -6.59 1.14
N VAL A 217 -2.29 -6.35 0.46
CA VAL A 217 -2.04 -5.07 -0.23
C VAL A 217 -1.87 -5.34 -1.71
N TYR A 218 -2.57 -4.56 -2.53
CA TYR A 218 -2.56 -4.68 -3.99
C TYR A 218 -1.70 -3.57 -4.60
N LEU A 219 -0.76 -3.98 -5.44
CA LEU A 219 0.15 -3.09 -6.17
C LEU A 219 -0.18 -3.14 -7.65
N MET A 220 -0.57 -2.00 -8.23
CA MET A 220 -1.03 -1.89 -9.63
C MET A 220 0.12 -1.49 -10.56
N GLY A 221 0.30 -2.21 -11.66
CA GLY A 221 1.33 -1.93 -12.67
C GLY A 221 0.73 -1.75 -14.06
N ALA A 222 1.12 -0.66 -14.72
CA ALA A 222 0.74 -0.32 -16.08
C ALA A 222 1.86 -0.64 -17.10
N ASN A 223 3.00 -1.18 -16.65
CA ASN A 223 4.07 -1.63 -17.55
C ASN A 223 3.64 -2.90 -18.32
N LEU A 224 2.92 -2.68 -19.41
CA LEU A 224 2.27 -3.64 -20.26
C LEU A 224 2.51 -3.28 -21.73
N PRO A 225 2.76 -4.25 -22.62
CA PRO A 225 3.05 -3.97 -24.04
C PRO A 225 1.86 -3.37 -24.78
N GLU A 226 0.63 -3.55 -24.28
CA GLU A 226 -0.58 -2.95 -24.84
C GLU A 226 -0.68 -1.43 -24.59
N ASN A 227 0.08 -0.92 -23.62
CA ASN A 227 0.13 0.51 -23.30
C ASN A 227 1.27 1.19 -24.05
N GLU A 228 1.03 2.44 -24.49
CA GLU A 228 2.10 3.32 -24.94
C GLU A 228 3.12 3.57 -23.84
N GLU A 229 4.37 3.86 -24.22
CA GLU A 229 5.50 4.02 -23.30
C GLU A 229 5.23 4.96 -22.13
N ARG A 230 4.71 6.16 -22.40
CA ARG A 230 4.32 7.15 -21.39
C ARG A 230 3.36 6.61 -20.31
N PHE A 231 2.51 5.63 -20.64
CA PHE A 231 1.59 5.02 -19.69
C PHE A 231 2.21 3.85 -18.93
N ARG A 232 3.17 3.13 -19.54
CA ARG A 232 3.98 2.12 -18.83
C ARG A 232 4.80 2.78 -17.71
N ASP A 233 5.36 3.96 -18.03
CA ASP A 233 6.25 4.71 -17.16
C ASP A 233 5.55 5.31 -15.92
N LEU A 234 4.22 5.40 -15.92
CA LEU A 234 3.44 5.76 -14.73
C LEU A 234 3.76 4.88 -13.53
N THR A 235 4.18 3.64 -13.78
CA THR A 235 4.54 2.67 -12.73
C THR A 235 6.03 2.33 -12.76
N ALA A 236 6.88 3.20 -13.31
CA ALA A 236 8.33 3.05 -13.25
C ALA A 236 8.87 3.48 -11.88
N ARG A 237 8.77 4.78 -11.53
CA ARG A 237 9.42 5.38 -10.36
C ARG A 237 8.44 6.02 -9.39
N VAL A 238 8.72 5.89 -8.10
CA VAL A 238 8.06 6.67 -7.04
C VAL A 238 8.41 8.15 -7.25
N TYR A 239 7.41 9.04 -7.23
CA TYR A 239 7.59 10.49 -7.39
C TYR A 239 8.35 10.94 -8.66
N GLY A 240 8.32 10.12 -9.72
CA GLY A 240 8.94 10.45 -11.00
C GLY A 240 8.08 11.32 -11.91
N GLY A 241 8.74 11.95 -12.89
CA GLY A 241 8.09 12.73 -13.95
C GLY A 241 7.71 14.16 -13.57
N ASP A 242 6.93 14.80 -14.43
CA ASP A 242 6.41 16.16 -14.25
C ASP A 242 4.95 16.15 -13.77
N SER A 243 4.30 17.32 -13.67
CA SER A 243 2.89 17.41 -13.28
C SER A 243 1.96 16.56 -14.14
N THR A 244 2.31 16.32 -15.41
CA THR A 244 1.55 15.46 -16.33
C THR A 244 1.63 14.00 -15.89
N THR A 245 2.84 13.50 -15.58
CA THR A 245 3.00 12.16 -15.02
C THR A 245 2.28 12.03 -13.68
N ARG A 246 2.38 13.04 -12.81
CA ARG A 246 1.79 13.01 -11.46
C ARG A 246 0.27 12.89 -11.48
N ILE A 247 -0.45 13.72 -12.24
CA ILE A 247 -1.92 13.60 -12.33
C ILE A 247 -2.33 12.23 -12.88
N MET A 248 -1.61 11.69 -13.86
CA MET A 248 -1.91 10.38 -14.43
C MET A 248 -1.63 9.23 -13.46
N GLN A 249 -0.56 9.31 -12.66
CA GLN A 249 -0.29 8.37 -11.57
C GLN A 249 -1.42 8.39 -10.53
N GLU A 250 -1.88 9.56 -10.13
CA GLU A 250 -2.96 9.71 -9.16
C GLU A 250 -4.30 9.22 -9.71
N MET A 251 -4.57 9.41 -11.00
CA MET A 251 -5.75 8.84 -11.66
C MET A 251 -5.70 7.31 -11.68
N LEU A 252 -4.54 6.73 -12.02
CA LEU A 252 -4.33 5.28 -11.97
C LEU A 252 -4.50 4.75 -10.53
N LEU A 253 -3.94 5.43 -9.54
CA LEU A 253 -4.04 5.04 -8.13
C LEU A 253 -5.48 5.12 -7.63
N GLY A 254 -6.13 6.27 -7.77
CA GLY A 254 -7.46 6.53 -7.24
C GLY A 254 -8.56 5.80 -8.01
N ILE A 255 -8.71 6.11 -9.30
CA ILE A 255 -9.77 5.54 -10.15
C ILE A 255 -9.48 4.06 -10.44
N GLY A 256 -8.26 3.75 -10.85
CA GLY A 256 -7.85 2.37 -11.14
C GLY A 256 -7.95 1.49 -9.89
N GLY A 257 -7.59 2.00 -8.71
CA GLY A 257 -7.70 1.25 -7.47
C GLY A 257 -9.15 0.92 -7.08
N ILE A 258 -10.11 1.83 -7.27
CA ILE A 258 -11.53 1.51 -7.06
C ILE A 258 -11.98 0.41 -8.03
N ARG A 259 -11.63 0.52 -9.32
CA ARG A 259 -11.99 -0.48 -10.33
C ARG A 259 -11.39 -1.85 -10.03
N LEU A 260 -10.16 -1.90 -9.53
CA LEU A 260 -9.53 -3.14 -9.08
C LEU A 260 -10.32 -3.76 -7.92
N LEU A 261 -10.68 -2.99 -6.90
CA LEU A 261 -11.46 -3.50 -5.78
C LEU A 261 -12.83 -4.05 -6.22
N ARG A 262 -13.50 -3.39 -7.18
CA ARG A 262 -14.75 -3.89 -7.79
C ARG A 262 -14.52 -5.21 -8.52
N ALA A 263 -13.47 -5.31 -9.34
CA ALA A 263 -13.12 -6.53 -10.06
C ALA A 263 -12.79 -7.70 -9.12
N LEU A 264 -12.25 -7.41 -7.93
CA LEU A 264 -11.97 -8.38 -6.87
C LEU A 264 -13.21 -8.75 -6.02
N GLY A 265 -14.35 -8.07 -6.21
CA GLY A 265 -15.54 -8.24 -5.37
C GLY A 265 -15.35 -7.72 -3.94
N VAL A 266 -14.40 -6.81 -3.72
CA VAL A 266 -14.13 -6.22 -2.40
C VAL A 266 -15.02 -4.98 -2.23
N GLU A 267 -15.81 -4.98 -1.16
CA GLU A 267 -16.70 -3.88 -0.78
C GLU A 267 -16.27 -3.25 0.55
N PRO A 268 -15.36 -2.25 0.53
CA PRO A 268 -14.96 -1.53 1.73
C PRO A 268 -16.11 -0.75 2.36
N SER A 269 -16.12 -0.68 3.69
CA SER A 269 -17.02 0.23 4.43
C SER A 269 -16.43 1.64 4.57
N VAL A 270 -15.10 1.74 4.52
CA VAL A 270 -14.35 2.98 4.67
C VAL A 270 -13.23 3.02 3.64
N TYR A 271 -13.04 4.19 3.02
CA TYR A 271 -11.94 4.49 2.12
C TYR A 271 -11.04 5.54 2.78
N HIS A 272 -9.81 5.15 3.08
CA HIS A 272 -8.82 6.01 3.71
C HIS A 272 -7.82 6.49 2.66
N MET A 273 -7.81 7.80 2.40
CA MET A 273 -6.83 8.49 1.58
C MET A 273 -5.64 8.90 2.44
N ASN A 274 -4.49 8.26 2.22
CA ASN A 274 -3.23 8.61 2.84
C ASN A 274 -2.50 9.64 1.98
N GLU A 275 -2.67 10.92 2.33
CA GLU A 275 -2.31 12.09 1.51
C GLU A 275 -3.15 12.26 0.23
N GLY A 276 -3.08 13.46 -0.38
CA GLY A 276 -3.88 13.87 -1.52
C GLY A 276 -3.74 13.00 -2.77
N HIS A 277 -2.64 12.26 -2.92
CA HIS A 277 -2.36 11.45 -4.12
C HIS A 277 -3.45 10.41 -4.44
N ALA A 278 -4.21 9.99 -3.45
CA ALA A 278 -5.28 9.00 -3.60
C ALA A 278 -6.67 9.64 -3.86
N ALA A 279 -6.78 10.97 -3.86
CA ALA A 279 -8.06 11.66 -3.74
C ALA A 279 -9.03 11.42 -4.92
N PHE A 280 -8.52 11.05 -6.10
CA PHE A 280 -9.37 10.67 -7.23
C PHE A 280 -10.20 9.39 -6.99
N LEU A 281 -9.89 8.58 -5.97
CA LEU A 281 -10.77 7.48 -5.57
C LEU A 281 -12.17 7.98 -5.22
N ALA A 282 -12.26 9.17 -4.61
CA ALA A 282 -13.54 9.73 -4.18
C ALA A 282 -14.36 10.22 -5.38
N LEU A 283 -13.71 10.69 -6.45
CA LEU A 283 -14.41 10.98 -7.70
C LEU A 283 -15.00 9.70 -8.32
N GLU A 284 -14.25 8.60 -8.36
CA GLU A 284 -14.79 7.35 -8.91
C GLU A 284 -15.96 6.82 -8.08
N LEU A 285 -15.87 6.89 -6.75
CA LEU A 285 -16.98 6.55 -5.86
C LEU A 285 -18.22 7.42 -6.08
N MET A 286 -18.03 8.71 -6.33
CA MET A 286 -19.12 9.64 -6.62
C MET A 286 -19.74 9.37 -8.00
N ARG A 287 -18.89 9.11 -9.01
CA ARG A 287 -19.31 8.73 -10.37
C ARG A 287 -20.14 7.46 -10.37
N GLU A 288 -19.74 6.42 -9.63
CA GLU A 288 -20.52 5.17 -9.47
C GLU A 288 -21.93 5.44 -8.93
N LYS A 289 -22.06 6.32 -7.92
CA LYS A 289 -23.36 6.66 -7.32
C LYS A 289 -24.24 7.49 -8.27
N MET A 290 -23.66 8.45 -8.98
CA MET A 290 -24.38 9.24 -9.98
C MET A 290 -24.84 8.38 -11.16
N ALA A 291 -23.99 7.46 -11.63
CA ALA A 291 -24.35 6.50 -12.67
C ALA A 291 -25.48 5.55 -12.21
N ALA A 292 -25.60 5.29 -10.91
CA ALA A 292 -26.73 4.56 -10.31
C ALA A 292 -27.99 5.43 -10.10
N GLY A 293 -28.00 6.69 -10.59
CA GLY A 293 -29.16 7.57 -10.58
C GLY A 293 -29.25 8.54 -9.40
N LYS A 294 -28.23 8.61 -8.53
CA LYS A 294 -28.22 9.63 -7.45
C LYS A 294 -27.93 11.02 -8.00
N ALA A 295 -28.59 12.03 -7.44
CA ALA A 295 -28.26 13.42 -7.72
C ALA A 295 -26.84 13.74 -7.24
N PHE A 296 -26.22 14.77 -7.85
CA PHE A 296 -24.85 15.19 -7.51
C PHE A 296 -24.65 15.43 -6.01
N THR A 297 -25.59 16.14 -5.37
CA THR A 297 -25.53 16.45 -3.93
C THR A 297 -25.59 15.21 -3.06
N ASP A 298 -26.42 14.23 -3.40
CA ASP A 298 -26.59 12.99 -2.63
C ASP A 298 -25.37 12.08 -2.82
N ALA A 299 -24.89 11.96 -4.07
CA ALA A 299 -23.67 11.22 -4.38
C ALA A 299 -22.44 11.80 -3.66
N LEU A 300 -22.36 13.13 -3.55
CA LEU A 300 -21.35 13.84 -2.77
C LEU A 300 -21.42 13.48 -1.29
N GLN A 301 -22.60 13.60 -0.66
CA GLN A 301 -22.77 13.32 0.77
C GLN A 301 -22.49 11.84 1.11
N ASP A 302 -22.97 10.91 0.29
CA ASP A 302 -22.73 9.48 0.48
C ASP A 302 -21.25 9.11 0.32
N THR A 303 -20.55 9.78 -0.60
CA THR A 303 -19.11 9.59 -0.79
C THR A 303 -18.35 10.15 0.40
N LYS A 304 -18.70 11.35 0.85
CA LYS A 304 -18.15 11.95 2.07
C LYS A 304 -18.33 11.02 3.26
N ALA A 305 -19.51 10.43 3.39
CA ALA A 305 -19.86 9.53 4.47
C ALA A 305 -19.02 8.25 4.54
N CYS A 306 -18.31 7.83 3.49
CA CYS A 306 -17.43 6.65 3.53
C CYS A 306 -15.92 6.97 3.43
N CYS A 307 -15.53 8.22 3.24
CA CYS A 307 -14.13 8.62 3.05
C CYS A 307 -13.50 9.27 4.29
N ILE A 308 -12.24 8.92 4.57
CA ILE A 308 -11.38 9.53 5.60
C ILE A 308 -10.09 10.01 4.93
N PHE A 309 -9.58 11.15 5.37
CA PHE A 309 -8.35 11.74 4.83
C PHE A 309 -7.29 11.97 5.92
N THR A 310 -6.06 11.52 5.69
CA THR A 310 -4.90 11.95 6.48
C THR A 310 -4.01 12.85 5.65
N THR A 311 -3.60 13.99 6.20
CA THR A 311 -2.59 14.87 5.59
C THR A 311 -1.29 14.84 6.40
N HIS A 312 -0.17 14.82 5.70
CA HIS A 312 1.20 14.76 6.24
C HIS A 312 2.01 16.02 5.91
N THR A 313 1.56 16.79 4.91
CA THR A 313 2.26 17.96 4.41
C THR A 313 2.04 19.18 5.30
N PRO A 314 3.10 19.77 5.88
CA PRO A 314 2.97 20.92 6.78
C PRO A 314 3.06 22.28 6.06
N VAL A 315 3.24 22.30 4.74
CA VAL A 315 3.43 23.53 3.93
C VAL A 315 2.57 23.52 2.68
N GLU A 316 1.93 24.66 2.37
CA GLU A 316 0.98 24.76 1.26
C GLU A 316 1.59 24.36 -0.11
N ALA A 317 2.86 24.72 -0.33
CA ALA A 317 3.59 24.41 -1.56
C ALA A 317 3.84 22.91 -1.78
N GLY A 318 3.68 22.07 -0.75
CA GLY A 318 3.87 20.62 -0.85
C GLY A 318 2.62 19.86 -1.31
N HIS A 319 1.49 20.53 -1.51
CA HIS A 319 0.26 19.90 -1.96
C HIS A 319 0.14 19.95 -3.48
N ASP A 320 -0.16 18.80 -4.09
CA ASP A 320 -0.31 18.71 -5.54
C ASP A 320 -1.45 19.60 -6.06
N ARG A 321 -1.11 20.43 -7.05
CA ARG A 321 -2.00 21.38 -7.71
C ARG A 321 -1.84 21.23 -9.21
N PHE A 322 -2.96 20.98 -9.89
CA PHE A 322 -3.00 20.83 -11.35
C PHE A 322 -3.75 21.99 -11.97
N ASN A 323 -3.17 22.63 -12.98
CA ASN A 323 -3.88 23.70 -13.68
C ASN A 323 -5.15 23.15 -14.39
N PRO A 324 -6.16 23.99 -14.65
CA PRO A 324 -7.43 23.53 -15.22
C PRO A 324 -7.30 22.84 -16.58
N ASP A 325 -6.33 23.25 -17.41
CA ASP A 325 -6.13 22.67 -18.74
C ASP A 325 -5.50 21.28 -18.67
N LEU A 326 -4.58 21.06 -17.73
CA LEU A 326 -4.04 19.73 -17.44
C LEU A 326 -5.11 18.80 -16.90
N MET A 327 -6.02 19.28 -16.04
CA MET A 327 -7.18 18.51 -15.62
C MET A 327 -8.09 18.14 -16.80
N ARG A 328 -8.40 19.10 -17.69
CA ARG A 328 -9.20 18.82 -18.90
C ARG A 328 -8.53 17.79 -19.80
N PHE A 329 -7.21 17.92 -19.99
CA PHE A 329 -6.42 17.00 -20.77
C PHE A 329 -6.45 15.60 -20.15
N ALA A 330 -6.04 15.45 -18.89
CA ALA A 330 -5.92 14.15 -18.24
C ALA A 330 -7.28 13.44 -18.05
N MET A 331 -8.35 14.19 -17.77
CA MET A 331 -9.69 13.64 -17.54
C MET A 331 -10.59 13.62 -18.78
N GLN A 332 -10.08 13.89 -19.98
CA GLN A 332 -10.92 14.08 -21.16
C GLN A 332 -11.93 12.96 -21.40
N SER A 333 -11.49 11.70 -21.53
CA SER A 333 -12.39 10.56 -21.68
C SER A 333 -13.19 10.28 -20.40
N TYR A 334 -12.60 10.48 -19.22
CA TYR A 334 -13.27 10.29 -17.93
C TYR A 334 -14.50 11.21 -17.78
N ALA A 335 -14.37 12.48 -18.19
CA ALA A 335 -15.41 13.49 -18.11
C ALA A 335 -16.67 13.12 -18.91
N THR A 336 -16.54 12.32 -19.98
CA THR A 336 -17.70 11.83 -20.74
C THR A 336 -18.59 10.86 -19.94
N ARG A 337 -18.03 10.23 -18.91
CA ARG A 337 -18.72 9.31 -18.00
C ARG A 337 -19.10 9.96 -16.67
N TRP A 338 -18.69 11.22 -16.46
CA TRP A 338 -19.06 12.02 -15.31
C TRP A 338 -20.44 12.65 -15.58
N PRO A 339 -21.52 12.27 -14.86
CA PRO A 339 -22.89 12.70 -15.20
C PRO A 339 -23.23 14.14 -14.79
N ALA A 340 -22.28 15.07 -14.86
CA ALA A 340 -22.45 16.50 -14.56
C ALA A 340 -21.48 17.35 -15.39
N PRO A 341 -21.68 18.67 -15.49
CA PRO A 341 -20.72 19.57 -16.12
C PRO A 341 -19.31 19.44 -15.52
N PHE A 342 -18.28 19.44 -16.36
CA PHE A 342 -16.89 19.29 -15.91
C PHE A 342 -16.45 20.41 -14.94
N GLN A 343 -17.07 21.60 -15.02
CA GLN A 343 -16.84 22.68 -14.06
C GLN A 343 -17.26 22.30 -12.63
N GLU A 344 -18.33 21.51 -12.47
CA GLU A 344 -18.74 21.01 -11.15
C GLU A 344 -17.71 20.03 -10.57
N LEU A 345 -17.06 19.22 -11.43
CA LEU A 345 -15.94 18.39 -11.02
C LEU A 345 -14.76 19.26 -10.56
N LEU A 346 -14.35 20.25 -11.35
CA LEU A 346 -13.24 21.13 -10.99
C LEU A 346 -13.48 21.89 -9.68
N ALA A 347 -14.73 22.31 -9.42
CA ALA A 347 -15.13 22.95 -8.17
C ALA A 347 -14.88 22.10 -6.91
N LEU A 348 -14.83 20.77 -7.04
CA LEU A 348 -14.52 19.86 -5.93
C LEU A 348 -13.06 19.97 -5.47
N GLY A 349 -12.14 20.40 -6.34
CA GLY A 349 -10.72 20.58 -6.01
C GLY A 349 -10.30 22.04 -5.75
N ARG A 350 -11.24 22.98 -5.68
CA ARG A 350 -10.97 24.43 -5.55
C ARG A 350 -11.36 24.99 -4.19
N VAL A 351 -10.60 25.94 -3.65
CA VAL A 351 -11.02 26.72 -2.47
C VAL A 351 -12.11 27.72 -2.85
N HIS A 352 -11.95 28.35 -4.02
CA HIS A 352 -12.81 29.35 -4.64
C HIS A 352 -13.44 28.79 -5.94
N PRO A 353 -14.53 28.02 -5.87
CA PRO A 353 -15.19 27.41 -7.03
C PRO A 353 -15.54 28.39 -8.16
N GLU A 354 -15.79 29.65 -7.81
CA GLU A 354 -16.10 30.77 -8.70
C GLU A 354 -14.90 31.24 -9.54
N ASN A 355 -13.67 30.91 -9.14
CA ASN A 355 -12.46 31.26 -9.88
C ASN A 355 -12.11 30.15 -10.90
N PRO A 356 -12.36 30.35 -12.21
CA PRO A 356 -12.13 29.33 -13.23
C PRO A 356 -10.64 29.03 -13.45
N GLU A 357 -9.74 29.94 -13.04
CA GLU A 357 -8.29 29.82 -13.18
C GLU A 357 -7.62 29.17 -11.96
N GLU A 358 -8.36 28.97 -10.86
CA GLU A 358 -7.79 28.30 -9.68
C GLU A 358 -7.42 26.85 -10.03
N ALA A 359 -6.17 26.50 -9.71
CA ALA A 359 -5.64 25.16 -9.87
C ALA A 359 -6.42 24.17 -8.99
N PHE A 360 -6.62 22.97 -9.53
CA PHE A 360 -7.24 21.85 -8.83
C PHE A 360 -6.26 21.29 -7.80
N CYS A 361 -6.59 21.45 -6.51
CA CYS A 361 -5.78 20.96 -5.40
C CYS A 361 -6.31 19.62 -4.88
N MET A 362 -5.42 18.62 -4.84
CA MET A 362 -5.78 17.27 -4.41
C MET A 362 -6.17 17.19 -2.94
N THR A 363 -5.57 18.02 -2.10
CA THR A 363 -5.92 18.09 -0.68
C THR A 363 -7.27 18.76 -0.46
N VAL A 364 -7.62 19.78 -1.25
CA VAL A 364 -8.98 20.36 -1.23
C VAL A 364 -10.02 19.31 -1.64
N LEU A 365 -9.74 18.54 -2.70
CA LEU A 365 -10.59 17.42 -3.11
C LEU A 365 -10.80 16.43 -1.96
N ALA A 366 -9.70 15.98 -1.33
CA ALA A 366 -9.75 15.01 -0.24
C ALA A 366 -10.53 15.55 0.98
N LEU A 367 -10.32 16.82 1.36
CA LEU A 367 -11.03 17.47 2.48
C LEU A 367 -12.52 17.61 2.20
N LYS A 368 -12.91 18.07 1.01
CA LYS A 368 -14.32 18.23 0.63
C LYS A 368 -15.06 16.89 0.57
N LEU A 369 -14.38 15.83 0.14
CA LEU A 369 -14.93 14.50 -0.04
C LEU A 369 -14.71 13.53 1.13
N SER A 370 -14.32 14.01 2.32
CA SER A 370 -14.15 13.16 3.51
C SER A 370 -15.03 13.58 4.68
N ARG A 371 -15.60 12.62 5.41
CA ARG A 371 -16.36 12.90 6.65
C ARG A 371 -15.46 13.34 7.80
N ALA A 372 -14.19 12.94 7.77
CA ALA A 372 -13.20 13.26 8.77
C ALA A 372 -11.83 13.42 8.13
N ALA A 373 -11.05 14.36 8.66
CA ALA A 373 -9.66 14.57 8.28
C ALA A 373 -8.78 14.69 9.53
N ASN A 374 -7.53 14.25 9.42
CA ASN A 374 -6.56 14.39 10.51
C ASN A 374 -5.15 14.72 10.02
N GLY A 375 -4.43 15.51 10.82
CA GLY A 375 -2.98 15.57 10.80
C GLY A 375 -2.34 14.38 11.52
N VAL A 376 -1.02 14.35 11.53
CA VAL A 376 -0.20 13.20 11.98
C VAL A 376 0.48 13.40 13.34
N SER A 377 0.22 14.54 13.96
CA SER A 377 0.58 14.90 15.34
C SER A 377 -0.33 16.04 15.79
N GLU A 378 -0.38 16.30 17.09
CA GLU A 378 -1.18 17.41 17.64
C GLU A 378 -0.80 18.76 17.02
N LEU A 379 0.50 19.07 16.97
CA LEU A 379 0.99 20.30 16.36
C LEU A 379 0.69 20.35 14.85
N HIS A 380 0.81 19.22 14.15
CA HIS A 380 0.47 19.15 12.74
C HIS A 380 -1.02 19.41 12.52
N GLY A 381 -1.90 18.89 13.39
CA GLY A 381 -3.34 19.21 13.34
C GLY A 381 -3.59 20.72 13.42
N ASN A 382 -2.87 21.43 14.29
CA ASN A 382 -2.97 22.90 14.39
C ASN A 382 -2.50 23.57 13.09
N VAL A 383 -1.35 23.18 12.55
CA VAL A 383 -0.81 23.71 11.29
C VAL A 383 -1.78 23.45 10.12
N SER A 384 -2.35 22.26 10.02
CA SER A 384 -3.33 21.93 8.98
C SER A 384 -4.62 22.75 9.10
N ARG A 385 -5.12 22.98 10.32
CA ARG A 385 -6.29 23.85 10.55
C ARG A 385 -6.04 25.28 10.09
N HIS A 386 -4.88 25.83 10.41
CA HIS A 386 -4.46 27.15 9.96
C HIS A 386 -4.38 27.22 8.42
N MET A 387 -3.68 26.28 7.79
CA MET A 387 -3.49 26.25 6.34
C MET A 387 -4.81 26.17 5.55
N TRP A 388 -5.76 25.39 6.05
CA TRP A 388 -7.02 25.11 5.35
C TRP A 388 -8.22 25.92 5.87
N GLN A 389 -7.99 26.96 6.68
CA GLN A 389 -9.06 27.82 7.21
C GLN A 389 -9.92 28.44 6.10
N ASN A 390 -9.33 28.80 4.97
CA ASN A 390 -10.04 29.41 3.84
C ASN A 390 -11.13 28.51 3.23
N LEU A 391 -11.09 27.19 3.45
CA LEU A 391 -12.17 26.27 3.07
C LEU A 391 -13.38 26.35 4.01
N TYR A 392 -13.22 26.95 5.19
CA TYR A 392 -14.20 27.03 6.25
C TYR A 392 -14.28 28.47 6.79
N PRO A 393 -14.62 29.47 5.95
CA PRO A 393 -14.55 30.88 6.31
C PRO A 393 -15.45 31.25 7.50
N ASP A 394 -16.52 30.49 7.72
CA ASP A 394 -17.47 30.70 8.82
C ASP A 394 -17.03 30.06 10.15
N LEU A 395 -15.91 29.34 10.17
CA LEU A 395 -15.38 28.66 11.34
C LEU A 395 -14.13 29.37 11.87
N ALA A 396 -14.03 29.49 13.19
CA ALA A 396 -12.76 29.81 13.83
C ALA A 396 -11.73 28.71 13.53
N GLU A 397 -10.44 29.06 13.50
CA GLU A 397 -9.36 28.12 13.16
C GLU A 397 -9.37 26.87 14.04
N ASP A 398 -9.70 26.98 15.34
CA ASP A 398 -9.83 25.86 16.28
C ASP A 398 -11.04 24.95 16.04
N LYS A 399 -11.98 25.38 15.19
CA LYS A 399 -13.17 24.63 14.78
C LYS A 399 -13.10 24.05 13.38
N VAL A 400 -12.06 24.36 12.60
CA VAL A 400 -11.79 23.69 11.32
C VAL A 400 -11.76 22.19 11.55
N PRO A 401 -12.54 21.37 10.80
CA PRO A 401 -12.77 19.95 11.10
C PRO A 401 -11.60 19.04 10.68
N ILE A 402 -10.39 19.41 11.10
CA ILE A 402 -9.15 18.64 10.93
C ILE A 402 -8.61 18.33 12.32
N GLY A 403 -8.70 17.06 12.71
CA GLY A 403 -8.17 16.55 13.97
C GLY A 403 -6.70 16.15 13.88
N HIS A 404 -6.26 15.28 14.79
CA HIS A 404 -4.95 14.64 14.68
C HIS A 404 -5.01 13.19 15.18
N VAL A 405 -4.17 12.35 14.59
CA VAL A 405 -3.85 11.01 15.09
C VAL A 405 -2.33 10.92 15.05
N THR A 406 -1.69 10.87 16.22
CA THR A 406 -0.22 10.82 16.29
C THR A 406 0.29 9.53 15.68
N ASN A 407 1.23 9.63 14.74
CA ASN A 407 1.85 8.48 14.10
C ASN A 407 2.48 7.52 15.13
N GLY A 408 2.46 6.24 14.80
CA GLY A 408 3.15 5.18 15.54
C GLY A 408 3.92 4.27 14.60
N ILE A 409 4.73 3.39 15.17
CA ILE A 409 5.50 2.40 14.43
C ILE A 409 5.07 0.98 14.83
N HIS A 410 5.27 0.01 13.93
CA HIS A 410 5.01 -1.40 14.25
C HIS A 410 6.12 -1.96 15.15
N LEU A 411 5.82 -2.09 16.45
CA LEU A 411 6.83 -2.41 17.47
C LEU A 411 7.67 -3.66 17.14
N LEU A 412 7.05 -4.73 16.64
CA LEU A 412 7.77 -5.96 16.33
C LEU A 412 8.66 -5.85 15.09
N GLY A 413 8.27 -5.02 14.10
CA GLY A 413 9.06 -4.76 12.90
C GLY A 413 10.28 -3.89 13.17
N TRP A 414 10.25 -3.04 14.19
CA TRP A 414 11.34 -2.10 14.53
C TRP A 414 12.22 -2.54 15.70
N MET A 415 11.86 -3.61 16.41
CA MET A 415 12.62 -4.12 17.56
C MET A 415 13.57 -5.25 17.14
N LYS A 416 14.88 -5.03 17.30
CA LYS A 416 15.91 -6.06 17.04
C LYS A 416 15.68 -7.30 17.92
N GLY A 417 15.94 -8.49 17.36
CA GLY A 417 15.72 -9.78 18.02
C GLY A 417 16.36 -9.89 19.41
N THR A 418 17.58 -9.38 19.60
CA THR A 418 18.27 -9.41 20.90
C THR A 418 17.55 -8.59 21.98
N VAL A 419 16.99 -7.43 21.61
CA VAL A 419 16.20 -6.58 22.52
C VAL A 419 14.87 -7.25 22.83
N ARG A 420 14.23 -7.85 21.82
CA ARG A 420 12.98 -8.59 21.99
C ARG A 420 13.15 -9.79 22.92
N GLN A 421 14.23 -10.54 22.78
CA GLN A 421 14.55 -11.68 23.65
C GLN A 421 14.73 -11.21 25.10
N PHE A 422 15.55 -10.17 25.32
CA PHE A 422 15.76 -9.59 26.64
C PHE A 422 14.44 -9.23 27.34
N TRP A 423 13.55 -8.51 26.65
CA TRP A 423 12.26 -8.11 27.23
C TRP A 423 11.30 -9.28 27.43
N ARG A 424 11.27 -10.26 26.51
CA ARG A 424 10.45 -11.47 26.67
C ARG A 424 10.84 -12.23 27.93
N GLU A 425 12.13 -12.45 28.16
CA GLU A 425 12.62 -13.11 29.37
C GLU A 425 12.21 -12.33 30.63
N LYS A 426 12.35 -11.00 30.64
CA LYS A 426 11.99 -10.18 31.82
C LYS A 426 10.49 -10.08 32.08
N LEU A 427 9.66 -10.07 31.05
CA LEU A 427 8.20 -9.90 31.19
C LEU A 427 7.48 -11.24 31.41
N LEU A 428 8.00 -12.34 30.86
CA LEU A 428 7.40 -13.67 30.99
C LEU A 428 7.89 -14.41 32.23
N ASN A 429 9.14 -14.19 32.68
CA ASN A 429 9.64 -14.81 33.92
C ASN A 429 9.17 -14.09 35.20
N ASN A 430 8.43 -12.98 35.06
CA ASN A 430 7.78 -12.26 36.16
C ASN A 430 6.27 -12.55 36.25
N ARG A 431 5.79 -13.57 35.55
CA ARG A 431 4.47 -14.21 35.73
C ARG A 431 4.69 -15.65 36.16
#